data_AF-A0A2V8M8E8-F1
#
_entry.id   AF-A0A2V8M8E8-F1
#
_cell.length_a   1.000
_cell.length_b   1.000
_cell.length_c   1.000
_cell.angle_alpha   90.00
_cell.angle_beta   90.00
_cell.angle_gamma   90.00
#
_symmetry.space_group_name_H-M   'P 1'
#
loop_
_entity.id
_entity.type
_entity.pdbx_description
1 polymer ?
#
loop_
_entity_poly.entity_id
_entity_poly.type
_entity_poly.pdbx_seq_one_letter_code
_entity_poly.pdbx_strand_id
1 'polypeptide(L)'
;GAQAQVVTARVDLSNEKLPAIIESTITSADLTQVFKFLLPESDVVVSGRATGTLKLSGNLMSENEQGEESFSLRGLTGTATFTELSVKAQDVALSAAGPLVIDFRPNEISFHSTQFTGPGTDVTLQGAVATAPAGHNSLEVKGRVNLRILSGVSPDIFSSGFADLAITVGGTYENQRVTGRASVGGASISVLLGDQRITLANLQGVVLFNARQAQIEKLEGTLGGGKVTATGGAQLAGFSVSQFLFNIHGDKVTLNYPQDFRSTVTADLELRGNPKIQFIRGNVQVHRTEYTKDIELADLINQRPQASIEEGGEFKFAETAVFDKLRVEGRNALVMRNNLGDVVASLSVELNGPVKDPVIEGRITATRGTLNFRNNPYE
;
A
#
# COMPACT_ATOMS: atom_id res chain seq x y z
N GLY A 1 -3.84 11.38 -29.47
CA GLY A 1 -3.98 10.70 -30.78
C GLY A 1 -4.65 9.36 -30.62
N ALA A 2 -5.93 9.36 -30.24
CA ALA A 2 -6.71 8.13 -30.17
C ALA A 2 -7.12 7.75 -31.61
N GLN A 3 -6.77 6.55 -32.06
CA GLN A 3 -7.33 5.99 -33.30
C GLN A 3 -8.83 5.80 -33.11
N ALA A 4 -9.61 6.30 -34.08
CA ALA A 4 -11.05 6.11 -34.09
C ALA A 4 -11.38 4.62 -34.16
N GLN A 5 -12.15 4.14 -33.19
CA GLN A 5 -12.61 2.75 -33.15
C GLN A 5 -13.98 2.70 -33.82
N VAL A 6 -14.18 1.74 -34.73
CA VAL A 6 -15.47 1.56 -35.40
C VAL A 6 -16.34 0.65 -34.56
N VAL A 7 -17.41 1.22 -34.00
CA VAL A 7 -18.44 0.50 -33.25
C VAL A 7 -19.70 0.44 -34.12
N THR A 8 -20.14 -0.76 -34.47
CA THR A 8 -21.40 -0.99 -35.17
C THR A 8 -22.44 -1.41 -34.15
N ALA A 9 -23.46 -0.57 -33.94
CA ALA A 9 -24.61 -0.91 -33.09
C ALA A 9 -25.88 -0.99 -33.94
N ARG A 10 -26.64 -2.07 -33.78
CA ARG A 10 -27.99 -2.23 -34.33
C ARG A 10 -28.95 -2.27 -33.15
N VAL A 11 -29.92 -1.36 -33.11
CA VAL A 11 -30.94 -1.28 -32.07
C VAL A 11 -32.30 -1.38 -32.74
N ASP A 12 -33.15 -2.28 -32.24
CA ASP A 12 -34.54 -2.38 -32.67
C ASP A 12 -35.40 -1.39 -31.86
N LEU A 13 -35.80 -0.30 -32.51
CA LEU A 13 -36.63 0.74 -31.90
C LEU A 13 -38.12 0.38 -31.89
N SER A 14 -38.52 -0.72 -32.54
CA SER A 14 -39.93 -1.15 -32.58
C SER A 14 -40.36 -1.90 -31.30
N ASN A 15 -39.40 -2.30 -30.48
CA ASN A 15 -39.61 -3.02 -29.24
C ASN A 15 -39.31 -2.11 -28.05
N GLU A 16 -40.22 -2.04 -27.09
CA GLU A 16 -40.08 -1.22 -25.86
C GLU A 16 -38.80 -1.54 -25.08
N LYS A 17 -38.31 -2.79 -25.16
CA LYS A 17 -37.08 -3.21 -24.48
C LYS A 17 -35.77 -2.79 -25.18
N LEU A 18 -35.88 -2.21 -26.38
CA LEU A 18 -34.77 -1.76 -27.22
C LEU A 18 -33.66 -2.83 -27.35
N PRO A 19 -33.94 -4.03 -27.90
CA PRO A 19 -32.91 -5.04 -28.08
C PRO A 19 -31.85 -4.52 -29.04
N ALA A 20 -30.60 -4.68 -28.64
CA ALA A 20 -29.44 -4.18 -29.34
C ALA A 20 -28.40 -5.27 -29.56
N ILE A 21 -27.72 -5.19 -30.70
CA ILE A 21 -26.51 -5.95 -31.01
C ILE A 21 -25.41 -4.93 -31.27
N ILE A 22 -24.32 -5.02 -30.52
CA ILE A 22 -23.15 -4.16 -30.62
C ILE A 22 -21.96 -5.01 -31.00
N GLU A 23 -21.39 -4.74 -32.16
CA GLU A 23 -20.16 -5.36 -32.64
C GLU A 23 -19.09 -4.28 -32.84
N SER A 24 -17.90 -4.52 -32.30
CA SER A 24 -16.78 -3.59 -32.45
C SER A 24 -15.49 -4.35 -32.72
N THR A 25 -14.71 -3.84 -33.66
CA THR A 25 -13.32 -4.28 -33.85
C THR A 25 -12.43 -3.23 -33.25
N ILE A 26 -11.72 -3.63 -32.21
CA ILE A 26 -10.84 -2.78 -31.42
C ILE A 26 -9.43 -2.96 -31.97
N THR A 27 -8.82 -1.88 -32.47
CA THR A 27 -7.45 -1.91 -33.00
C THR A 27 -6.58 -0.97 -32.18
N SER A 28 -5.64 -1.52 -31.42
CA SER A 28 -4.68 -0.76 -30.59
C SER A 28 -5.33 0.37 -29.77
N ALA A 29 -6.54 0.13 -29.23
CA ALA A 29 -7.27 1.13 -28.48
C ALA A 29 -6.58 1.41 -27.16
N ASP A 30 -6.51 2.70 -26.79
CA ASP A 30 -6.01 3.13 -25.51
C ASP A 30 -7.05 2.87 -24.42
N LEU A 31 -6.72 2.00 -23.47
CA LEU A 31 -7.58 1.61 -22.36
C LEU A 31 -7.38 2.48 -21.11
N THR A 32 -6.49 3.47 -21.14
CA THR A 32 -6.15 4.28 -19.96
C THR A 32 -7.39 4.94 -19.32
N GLN A 33 -8.32 5.44 -20.13
CA GLN A 33 -9.56 6.04 -19.62
C GLN A 33 -10.53 4.99 -19.05
N VAL A 34 -10.57 3.80 -19.65
CA VAL A 34 -11.39 2.67 -19.17
C VAL A 34 -10.88 2.21 -17.80
N PHE A 35 -9.56 2.08 -17.63
CA PHE A 35 -8.97 1.71 -16.34
C PHE A 35 -9.25 2.74 -15.26
N LYS A 36 -9.17 4.05 -15.57
CA LYS A 36 -9.54 5.11 -14.61
C LYS A 36 -11.01 5.02 -14.16
N PHE A 37 -11.91 4.66 -15.06
CA PHE A 37 -13.32 4.48 -14.73
C PHE A 37 -13.56 3.22 -13.86
N LEU A 38 -12.84 2.14 -14.14
CA LEU A 38 -12.95 0.88 -13.39
C LEU A 38 -12.26 0.92 -12.02
N LEU A 39 -11.24 1.75 -11.87
CA LEU A 39 -10.42 1.88 -10.65
C LEU A 39 -10.43 3.34 -10.15
N PRO A 40 -11.60 3.93 -9.83
CA PRO A 40 -11.71 5.35 -9.54
C PRO A 40 -11.00 5.77 -8.24
N GLU A 41 -10.89 4.85 -7.28
CA GLU A 41 -10.24 5.09 -5.97
C GLU A 41 -8.78 4.58 -5.93
N SER A 42 -8.20 4.16 -7.06
CA SER A 42 -6.84 3.67 -7.07
C SER A 42 -5.83 4.79 -7.32
N ASP A 43 -4.87 4.94 -6.41
CA ASP A 43 -3.69 5.80 -6.60
C ASP A 43 -2.71 5.22 -7.67
N VAL A 44 -2.98 4.00 -8.17
CA VAL A 44 -2.17 3.31 -9.18
C VAL A 44 -2.55 3.80 -10.59
N VAL A 45 -1.62 4.45 -11.29
CA VAL A 45 -1.80 4.79 -12.70
C VAL A 45 -1.68 3.53 -13.55
N VAL A 46 -2.80 3.10 -14.12
CA VAL A 46 -2.87 1.99 -15.06
C VAL A 46 -3.17 2.53 -16.45
N SER A 47 -2.33 2.18 -17.40
CA SER A 47 -2.50 2.47 -18.82
C SER A 47 -2.41 1.18 -19.63
N GLY A 48 -2.88 1.18 -20.86
CA GLY A 48 -2.74 -0.01 -21.69
C GLY A 48 -3.31 0.15 -23.08
N ARG A 49 -2.99 -0.83 -23.91
CA ARG A 49 -3.54 -0.96 -25.24
C ARG A 49 -4.09 -2.36 -25.45
N ALA A 50 -5.18 -2.44 -26.19
CA ALA A 50 -5.75 -3.70 -26.58
C ALA A 50 -6.16 -3.73 -28.06
N THR A 51 -6.05 -4.90 -28.65
CA THR A 51 -6.55 -5.24 -29.99
C THR A 51 -7.42 -6.48 -29.87
N GLY A 52 -8.60 -6.45 -30.48
CA GLY A 52 -9.57 -7.53 -30.34
C GLY A 52 -10.93 -7.24 -30.95
N THR A 53 -11.90 -8.07 -30.59
CA THR A 53 -13.29 -7.97 -31.02
C THR A 53 -14.21 -7.98 -29.81
N LEU A 54 -15.25 -7.15 -29.85
CA LEU A 54 -16.31 -7.11 -28.86
C LEU A 54 -17.63 -7.43 -29.54
N LYS A 55 -18.38 -8.36 -28.97
CA LYS A 55 -19.76 -8.67 -29.38
C LYS A 55 -20.64 -8.66 -28.16
N LEU A 56 -21.61 -7.76 -28.13
CA LEU A 56 -22.62 -7.66 -27.08
C LEU A 56 -24.01 -7.71 -27.71
N SER A 57 -24.95 -8.33 -27.00
CA SER A 57 -26.34 -8.46 -27.40
C SER A 57 -27.24 -8.47 -26.18
N GLY A 58 -28.37 -7.77 -26.24
CA GLY A 58 -29.35 -7.76 -25.15
C GLY A 58 -30.24 -6.53 -25.17
N ASN A 59 -31.04 -6.38 -24.14
CA ASN A 59 -31.97 -5.26 -24.04
C ASN A 59 -31.28 -4.03 -23.46
N LEU A 60 -31.50 -2.87 -24.09
CA LEU A 60 -31.00 -1.59 -23.58
C LEU A 60 -31.96 -0.95 -22.57
N MET A 61 -33.20 -1.42 -22.46
CA MET A 61 -34.09 -1.07 -21.36
C MET A 61 -34.11 -2.20 -20.34
N SER A 62 -33.81 -1.86 -19.09
CA SER A 62 -33.86 -2.78 -17.96
C SER A 62 -34.48 -2.08 -16.76
N GLU A 63 -35.20 -2.86 -15.97
CA GLU A 63 -35.68 -2.44 -14.66
C GLU A 63 -34.48 -2.11 -13.77
N ASN A 64 -34.52 -0.95 -13.12
CA ASN A 64 -33.53 -0.53 -12.13
C ASN A 64 -33.84 -1.13 -10.75
N GLU A 65 -33.03 -0.82 -9.75
CA GLU A 65 -33.21 -1.31 -8.37
C GLU A 65 -34.52 -0.81 -7.71
N GLN A 66 -35.22 0.15 -8.32
CA GLN A 66 -36.47 0.75 -7.84
C GLN A 66 -37.70 0.24 -8.61
N GLY A 67 -37.53 -0.68 -9.56
CA GLY A 67 -38.63 -1.22 -10.35
C GLY A 67 -38.99 -0.38 -11.58
N GLU A 68 -38.20 0.64 -11.93
CA GLU A 68 -38.46 1.52 -13.06
C GLU A 68 -37.65 1.11 -14.28
N GLU A 69 -38.28 1.08 -15.46
CA GLU A 69 -37.56 0.84 -16.71
C GLU A 69 -36.65 2.03 -17.04
N SER A 70 -35.35 1.74 -17.16
CA SER A 70 -34.34 2.74 -17.47
C SER A 70 -33.37 2.22 -18.54
N PHE A 71 -32.77 3.15 -19.28
CA PHE A 71 -31.72 2.81 -20.23
C PHE A 71 -30.49 2.29 -19.48
N SER A 72 -30.09 1.06 -19.77
CA SER A 72 -29.02 0.37 -19.06
C SER A 72 -28.28 -0.61 -19.96
N LEU A 73 -26.94 -0.55 -19.89
CA LEU A 73 -26.07 -1.54 -20.54
C LEU A 73 -26.01 -2.86 -19.75
N ARG A 74 -26.61 -2.95 -18.55
CA ARG A 74 -26.62 -4.17 -17.73
C ARG A 74 -27.38 -5.32 -18.38
N GLY A 75 -28.36 -5.02 -19.24
CA GLY A 75 -29.10 -6.04 -19.98
C GLY A 75 -28.31 -6.69 -21.13
N LEU A 76 -27.11 -6.18 -21.44
CA LEU A 76 -26.26 -6.71 -22.49
C LEU A 76 -25.46 -7.92 -22.00
N THR A 77 -25.40 -8.93 -22.86
CA THR A 77 -24.60 -10.14 -22.68
C THR A 77 -23.72 -10.35 -23.90
N GLY A 78 -22.57 -10.99 -23.74
CA GLY A 78 -21.73 -11.30 -24.88
C GLY A 78 -20.29 -11.55 -24.51
N THR A 79 -19.40 -11.44 -25.48
CA THR A 79 -18.01 -11.83 -25.34
C THR A 79 -17.10 -10.76 -25.94
N ALA A 80 -16.06 -10.40 -25.20
CA ALA A 80 -14.88 -9.71 -25.75
C ALA A 80 -13.73 -10.69 -25.88
N THR A 81 -13.02 -10.64 -27.00
CA THR A 81 -11.81 -11.40 -27.24
C THR A 81 -10.71 -10.44 -27.63
N PHE A 82 -9.70 -10.30 -26.77
CA PHE A 82 -8.54 -9.47 -27.02
C PHE A 82 -7.37 -10.36 -27.43
N THR A 83 -6.97 -10.29 -28.69
CA THR A 83 -5.82 -11.05 -29.22
C THR A 83 -4.50 -10.49 -28.71
N GLU A 84 -4.46 -9.19 -28.45
CA GLU A 84 -3.32 -8.51 -27.84
C GLU A 84 -3.81 -7.60 -26.72
N LEU A 85 -3.20 -7.74 -25.55
CA LEU A 85 -3.42 -6.84 -24.42
C LEU A 85 -2.07 -6.55 -23.77
N SER A 86 -1.71 -5.27 -23.75
CA SER A 86 -0.56 -4.76 -23.01
C SER A 86 -1.06 -3.76 -21.99
N VAL A 87 -0.76 -4.02 -20.72
CA VAL A 87 -1.09 -3.15 -19.58
C VAL A 87 0.19 -2.68 -18.95
N LYS A 88 0.28 -1.40 -18.63
CA LYS A 88 1.37 -0.82 -17.86
C LYS A 88 0.79 -0.24 -16.58
N ALA A 89 1.10 -0.88 -15.46
CA ALA A 89 0.75 -0.42 -14.11
C ALA A 89 2.01 0.20 -13.48
N GLN A 90 2.00 1.51 -13.26
CA GLN A 90 3.22 2.27 -12.92
C GLN A 90 4.34 1.97 -13.93
N ASP A 91 5.46 1.40 -13.48
CA ASP A 91 6.60 1.02 -14.33
C ASP A 91 6.61 -0.47 -14.73
N VAL A 92 5.58 -1.23 -14.36
CA VAL A 92 5.48 -2.66 -14.67
C VAL A 92 4.63 -2.84 -15.92
N ALA A 93 5.27 -3.21 -17.03
CA ALA A 93 4.58 -3.64 -18.24
C ALA A 93 4.22 -5.12 -18.15
N LEU A 94 2.96 -5.43 -18.40
CA LEU A 94 2.37 -6.75 -18.43
C LEU A 94 1.73 -6.97 -19.79
N SER A 95 1.83 -8.18 -20.32
CA SER A 95 1.19 -8.60 -21.56
C SER A 95 0.48 -9.93 -21.36
N ALA A 96 -0.69 -10.08 -21.96
CA ALA A 96 -1.36 -11.37 -21.99
C ALA A 96 -0.58 -12.33 -22.91
N ALA A 97 -0.24 -13.52 -22.42
CA ALA A 97 0.49 -14.55 -23.17
C ALA A 97 -0.38 -15.29 -24.21
N GLY A 98 -1.69 -15.00 -24.22
CA GLY A 98 -2.66 -15.54 -25.16
C GLY A 98 -3.89 -14.63 -25.23
N PRO A 99 -4.91 -15.00 -26.03
CA PRO A 99 -6.11 -14.19 -26.17
C PRO A 99 -6.87 -14.12 -24.84
N LEU A 100 -7.14 -12.91 -24.36
CA LEU A 100 -7.99 -12.68 -23.21
C LEU A 100 -9.46 -12.74 -23.66
N VAL A 101 -10.19 -13.74 -23.17
CA VAL A 101 -11.63 -13.88 -23.41
C VAL A 101 -12.39 -13.48 -22.15
N ILE A 102 -13.29 -12.52 -22.32
CA ILE A 102 -14.15 -11.99 -21.25
C ILE A 102 -15.60 -12.19 -21.66
N ASP A 103 -16.38 -12.88 -20.84
CA ASP A 103 -17.82 -13.01 -21.02
C ASP A 103 -18.56 -12.05 -20.09
N PHE A 104 -19.44 -11.25 -20.68
CA PHE A 104 -20.32 -10.32 -19.98
C PHE A 104 -21.70 -10.95 -19.80
N ARG A 105 -22.17 -11.00 -18.56
CA ARG A 105 -23.52 -11.39 -18.18
C ARG A 105 -24.12 -10.28 -17.29
N PRO A 106 -25.45 -10.23 -17.09
CA PRO A 106 -26.07 -9.08 -16.44
C PRO A 106 -25.57 -8.81 -15.02
N ASN A 107 -25.17 -9.86 -14.30
CA ASN A 107 -24.75 -9.79 -12.89
C ASN A 107 -23.31 -10.27 -12.64
N GLU A 108 -22.60 -10.70 -13.68
CA GLU A 108 -21.24 -11.23 -13.55
C GLU A 108 -20.40 -11.01 -14.81
N ILE A 109 -19.10 -10.78 -14.61
CA ILE A 109 -18.09 -10.76 -15.66
C ILE A 109 -17.19 -11.97 -15.45
N SER A 110 -17.11 -12.86 -16.45
CA SER A 110 -16.28 -14.05 -16.39
C SER A 110 -15.03 -13.89 -17.23
N PHE A 111 -13.89 -14.26 -16.66
CA PHE A 111 -12.59 -14.26 -17.30
C PHE A 111 -12.16 -15.70 -17.56
N HIS A 112 -11.86 -16.01 -18.82
CA HIS A 112 -11.21 -17.28 -19.15
C HIS A 112 -9.77 -17.26 -18.67
N SER A 113 -9.20 -18.45 -18.47
CA SER A 113 -7.84 -18.61 -17.97
C SER A 113 -6.84 -17.87 -18.87
N THR A 114 -6.28 -16.80 -18.32
CA THR A 114 -5.36 -15.92 -19.04
C THR A 114 -4.12 -15.72 -18.21
N GLN A 115 -2.96 -16.00 -18.81
CA GLN A 115 -1.66 -15.76 -18.21
C GLN A 115 -1.16 -14.38 -18.62
N PHE A 116 -0.74 -13.58 -17.64
CA PHE A 116 -0.11 -12.28 -17.79
C PHE A 116 1.37 -12.40 -17.47
N THR A 117 2.21 -11.97 -18.40
CA THR A 117 3.67 -12.04 -18.28
C THR A 117 4.29 -10.65 -18.36
N GLY A 118 5.41 -10.45 -17.67
CA GLY A 118 6.15 -9.18 -17.68
C GLY A 118 7.46 -9.29 -16.90
N PRO A 119 8.20 -8.18 -16.71
CA PRO A 119 9.50 -8.20 -16.03
C PRO A 119 9.40 -8.68 -14.57
N GLY A 120 9.64 -9.98 -14.37
CA GLY A 120 9.54 -10.65 -13.08
C GLY A 120 8.11 -10.85 -12.56
N THR A 121 7.13 -10.85 -13.47
CA THR A 121 5.72 -11.14 -13.17
C THR A 121 5.22 -12.23 -14.12
N ASP A 122 4.58 -13.24 -13.55
CA ASP A 122 3.90 -14.33 -14.25
C ASP A 122 2.68 -14.72 -13.42
N VAL A 123 1.49 -14.32 -13.87
CA VAL A 123 0.23 -14.49 -13.11
C VAL A 123 -0.86 -15.02 -14.02
N THR A 124 -1.55 -16.06 -13.57
CA THR A 124 -2.78 -16.54 -14.18
C THR A 124 -3.99 -15.95 -13.46
N LEU A 125 -4.95 -15.45 -14.24
CA LEU A 125 -6.23 -14.94 -13.78
C LEU A 125 -7.37 -15.69 -14.48
N GLN A 126 -8.36 -16.15 -13.72
CA GLN A 126 -9.52 -16.87 -14.23
C GLN A 126 -10.72 -16.77 -13.28
N GLY A 127 -11.93 -17.09 -13.76
CA GLY A 127 -13.14 -17.12 -12.94
C GLY A 127 -14.01 -15.89 -13.10
N ALA A 128 -14.98 -15.68 -12.21
CA ALA A 128 -15.99 -14.64 -12.36
C ALA A 128 -15.97 -13.60 -11.23
N VAL A 129 -16.33 -12.36 -11.57
CA VAL A 129 -16.56 -11.25 -10.63
C VAL A 129 -18.03 -10.84 -10.71
N ALA A 130 -18.69 -10.77 -9.57
CA ALA A 130 -20.06 -10.30 -9.44
C ALA A 130 -20.13 -8.78 -9.64
N THR A 131 -21.06 -8.32 -10.47
CA THR A 131 -21.29 -6.89 -10.75
C THR A 131 -22.62 -6.38 -10.17
N ALA A 132 -23.47 -7.26 -9.65
CA ALA A 132 -24.77 -6.95 -9.06
C ALA A 132 -25.19 -8.02 -8.02
N PRO A 133 -26.20 -7.77 -7.15
CA PRO A 133 -26.60 -8.65 -6.04
C PRO A 133 -26.83 -10.13 -6.38
N ALA A 134 -27.33 -10.43 -7.59
CA ALA A 134 -27.56 -11.80 -8.05
C ALA A 134 -26.31 -12.52 -8.60
N GLY A 135 -25.17 -11.84 -8.66
CA GLY A 135 -23.89 -12.36 -9.15
C GLY A 135 -23.08 -13.10 -8.09
N HIS A 136 -22.19 -13.97 -8.55
CA HIS A 136 -21.28 -14.74 -7.71
C HIS A 136 -19.83 -14.48 -8.09
N ASN A 137 -18.95 -14.42 -7.08
CA ASN A 137 -17.52 -14.30 -7.25
C ASN A 137 -16.87 -15.69 -7.21
N SER A 138 -15.97 -15.94 -8.14
CA SER A 138 -15.12 -17.13 -8.23
C SER A 138 -13.74 -16.82 -8.81
N LEU A 139 -13.32 -15.55 -8.75
CA LEU A 139 -12.07 -15.09 -9.34
C LEU A 139 -10.88 -15.74 -8.63
N GLU A 140 -10.01 -16.37 -9.40
CA GLU A 140 -8.75 -16.95 -8.95
C GLU A 140 -7.59 -16.18 -9.58
N VAL A 141 -6.62 -15.83 -8.75
CA VAL A 141 -5.38 -15.18 -9.16
C VAL A 141 -4.22 -15.96 -8.56
N LYS A 142 -3.35 -16.50 -9.41
CA LYS A 142 -2.22 -17.33 -8.99
C LYS A 142 -0.97 -16.99 -9.77
N GLY A 143 0.16 -16.89 -9.09
CA GLY A 143 1.46 -16.75 -9.74
C GLY A 143 2.42 -15.88 -8.95
N ARG A 144 3.43 -15.36 -9.64
CA ARG A 144 4.49 -14.51 -9.10
C ARG A 144 4.30 -13.09 -9.57
N VAL A 145 4.32 -12.13 -8.66
CA VAL A 145 4.26 -10.70 -8.96
C VAL A 145 5.54 -9.99 -8.57
N ASN A 146 5.98 -9.08 -9.43
CA ASN A 146 7.00 -8.10 -9.08
C ASN A 146 6.40 -7.08 -8.11
N LEU A 147 6.96 -6.99 -6.90
CA LEU A 147 6.42 -6.15 -5.83
C LEU A 147 6.49 -4.66 -6.14
N ARG A 148 7.30 -4.23 -7.12
CA ARG A 148 7.36 -2.85 -7.59
C ARG A 148 6.00 -2.29 -8.02
N ILE A 149 5.01 -3.13 -8.32
CA ILE A 149 3.62 -2.68 -8.55
C ILE A 149 3.03 -1.94 -7.33
N LEU A 150 3.49 -2.25 -6.11
CA LEU A 150 3.03 -1.62 -4.87
C LEU A 150 3.52 -0.18 -4.72
N SER A 151 4.53 0.26 -5.47
CA SER A 151 4.91 1.69 -5.47
C SER A 151 3.84 2.58 -6.08
N GLY A 152 2.80 2.01 -6.70
CA GLY A 152 1.63 2.77 -7.13
C GLY A 152 0.60 3.02 -6.05
N VAL A 153 0.71 2.39 -4.88
CA VAL A 153 -0.25 2.58 -3.78
C VAL A 153 0.01 3.92 -3.06
N SER A 154 1.26 4.34 -2.97
CA SER A 154 1.67 5.64 -2.43
C SER A 154 3.03 6.02 -3.03
N PRO A 155 3.26 7.31 -3.34
CA PRO A 155 4.54 7.79 -3.87
C PRO A 155 5.71 7.57 -2.90
N ASP A 156 5.42 7.36 -1.62
CA ASP A 156 6.42 7.26 -0.55
C ASP A 156 6.82 5.81 -0.26
N ILE A 157 6.15 4.83 -0.88
CA ILE A 157 6.46 3.40 -0.75
C ILE A 157 7.24 2.94 -1.98
N PHE A 158 8.47 2.49 -1.76
CA PHE A 158 9.28 1.83 -2.78
C PHE A 158 9.41 0.36 -2.44
N SER A 159 9.12 -0.51 -3.39
CA SER A 159 9.13 -1.95 -3.17
C SER A 159 9.90 -2.67 -4.27
N SER A 160 10.55 -3.76 -3.90
CA SER A 160 11.35 -4.58 -4.81
C SER A 160 11.32 -6.04 -4.39
N GLY A 161 11.69 -6.92 -5.33
CA GLY A 161 11.60 -8.36 -5.16
C GLY A 161 10.27 -8.91 -5.67
N PHE A 162 9.95 -10.14 -5.26
CA PHE A 162 8.82 -10.90 -5.79
C PHE A 162 7.96 -11.44 -4.66
N ALA A 163 6.67 -11.56 -4.92
CA ALA A 163 5.75 -12.31 -4.08
C ALA A 163 5.07 -13.40 -4.91
N ASP A 164 4.94 -14.58 -4.33
CA ASP A 164 4.14 -15.68 -4.86
C ASP A 164 2.76 -15.61 -4.18
N LEU A 165 1.70 -15.60 -4.98
CA LEU A 165 0.33 -15.48 -4.51
C LEU A 165 -0.56 -16.56 -5.12
N ALA A 166 -1.52 -17.01 -4.33
CA ALA A 166 -2.63 -17.87 -4.74
C ALA A 166 -3.85 -17.40 -3.95
N ILE A 167 -4.69 -16.58 -4.60
CA ILE A 167 -5.82 -15.89 -3.99
C ILE A 167 -7.07 -16.26 -4.76
N THR A 168 -8.16 -16.53 -4.04
CA THR A 168 -9.48 -16.74 -4.57
C THR A 168 -10.46 -15.75 -3.94
N VAL A 169 -11.21 -15.04 -4.77
CA VAL A 169 -12.31 -14.18 -4.37
C VAL A 169 -13.61 -14.93 -4.61
N GLY A 170 -14.26 -15.33 -3.52
CA GLY A 170 -15.54 -16.01 -3.51
C GLY A 170 -16.67 -15.16 -2.95
N GLY A 171 -17.89 -15.74 -2.89
CA GLY A 171 -19.05 -15.12 -2.24
C GLY A 171 -19.96 -14.36 -3.21
N THR A 172 -20.91 -13.60 -2.67
CA THR A 172 -21.86 -12.80 -3.46
C THR A 172 -21.34 -11.38 -3.64
N TYR A 173 -22.04 -10.55 -4.41
CA TYR A 173 -21.72 -9.13 -4.57
C TYR A 173 -21.65 -8.38 -3.23
N GLU A 174 -22.60 -8.63 -2.32
CA GLU A 174 -22.67 -7.97 -1.00
C GLU A 174 -21.72 -8.58 0.05
N ASN A 175 -21.32 -9.84 -0.14
CA ASN A 175 -20.54 -10.60 0.84
C ASN A 175 -19.37 -11.31 0.15
N GLN A 176 -18.46 -10.48 -0.37
CA GLN A 176 -17.21 -10.89 -0.99
C GLN A 176 -16.28 -11.49 0.08
N ARG A 177 -15.60 -12.57 -0.29
CA ARG A 177 -14.71 -13.31 0.61
C ARG A 177 -13.38 -13.56 -0.10
N VAL A 178 -12.30 -13.03 0.46
CA VAL A 178 -10.94 -13.25 -0.07
C VAL A 178 -10.28 -14.37 0.72
N THR A 179 -9.86 -15.44 0.04
CA THR A 179 -9.18 -16.60 0.65
C THR A 179 -7.90 -16.92 -0.09
N GLY A 180 -6.92 -17.50 0.59
CA GLY A 180 -5.67 -17.94 -0.05
C GLY A 180 -4.42 -17.60 0.73
N ARG A 181 -3.29 -17.54 0.02
CA ARG A 181 -1.96 -17.33 0.59
C ARG A 181 -1.14 -16.39 -0.31
N ALA A 182 -0.41 -15.49 0.33
CA ALA A 182 0.67 -14.74 -0.30
C ALA A 182 1.96 -14.96 0.49
N SER A 183 3.07 -15.16 -0.21
CA SER A 183 4.38 -15.31 0.40
C SER A 183 5.40 -14.44 -0.30
N VAL A 184 6.32 -13.90 0.48
CA VAL A 184 7.40 -13.05 0.00
C VAL A 184 8.74 -13.67 0.38
N GLY A 185 9.70 -13.62 -0.54
CA GLY A 185 11.05 -14.16 -0.35
C GLY A 185 12.11 -13.22 -0.91
N GLY A 186 12.91 -12.64 -0.03
CA GLY A 186 14.01 -11.72 -0.40
C GLY A 186 13.55 -10.35 -0.91
N ALA A 187 12.36 -9.88 -0.53
CA ALA A 187 11.88 -8.58 -0.94
C ALA A 187 12.49 -7.44 -0.12
N SER A 188 12.32 -6.20 -0.59
CA SER A 188 12.63 -5.01 0.21
C SER A 188 11.53 -3.97 0.04
N ILE A 189 11.21 -3.30 1.14
CA ILE A 189 10.28 -2.16 1.18
C ILE A 189 11.03 -0.98 1.78
N SER A 190 11.00 0.15 1.10
CA SER A 190 11.46 1.43 1.63
C SER A 190 10.30 2.38 1.78
N VAL A 191 10.31 3.16 2.85
CA VAL A 191 9.38 4.26 3.09
C VAL A 191 10.18 5.55 3.22
N LEU A 192 9.69 6.64 2.65
CA LEU A 192 10.19 7.99 2.93
C LEU A 192 9.51 8.55 4.18
N LEU A 193 10.32 8.97 5.15
CA LEU A 193 9.87 9.66 6.36
C LEU A 193 10.71 10.93 6.52
N GLY A 194 10.11 12.08 6.25
CA GLY A 194 10.85 13.35 6.10
C GLY A 194 11.85 13.28 4.94
N ASP A 195 13.11 13.59 5.21
CA ASP A 195 14.23 13.50 4.27
C ASP A 195 14.89 12.12 4.22
N GLN A 196 14.38 11.14 4.98
CA GLN A 196 15.03 9.84 5.16
C GLN A 196 14.31 8.69 4.48
N ARG A 197 15.10 7.82 3.86
CA ARG A 197 14.62 6.56 3.29
C ARG A 197 14.88 5.40 4.25
N ILE A 198 13.85 4.98 4.97
CA ILE A 198 13.89 3.81 5.86
C ILE A 198 13.65 2.57 5.01
N THR A 199 14.63 1.65 4.97
CA THR A 199 14.54 0.43 4.12
C THR A 199 14.55 -0.85 4.94
N LEU A 200 13.43 -1.56 4.92
CA LEU A 200 13.29 -2.92 5.40
C LEU A 200 13.67 -3.89 4.26
N ALA A 201 14.85 -4.49 4.38
CA ALA A 201 15.42 -5.40 3.40
C ALA A 201 15.25 -6.87 3.80
N ASN A 202 15.53 -7.77 2.88
CA ASN A 202 15.50 -9.22 3.10
C ASN A 202 14.19 -9.66 3.76
N LEU A 203 13.05 -9.19 3.25
CA LEU A 203 11.74 -9.57 3.74
C LEU A 203 11.41 -11.01 3.35
N GLN A 204 11.08 -11.82 4.34
CA GLN A 204 10.54 -13.15 4.19
C GLN A 204 9.29 -13.28 5.05
N GLY A 205 8.21 -13.77 4.46
CA GLY A 205 7.00 -13.97 5.25
C GLY A 205 5.84 -14.53 4.47
N VAL A 206 4.80 -14.84 5.23
CA VAL A 206 3.58 -15.47 4.72
C VAL A 206 2.37 -14.75 5.30
N VAL A 207 1.44 -14.42 4.42
CA VAL A 207 0.12 -13.89 4.75
C VAL A 207 -0.94 -14.90 4.31
N LEU A 208 -1.82 -15.27 5.23
CA LEU A 208 -2.98 -16.12 4.98
C LEU A 208 -4.25 -15.29 4.97
N PHE A 209 -5.12 -15.54 4.00
CA PHE A 209 -6.42 -14.88 3.86
C PHE A 209 -7.53 -15.90 4.14
N ASN A 210 -8.48 -15.57 5.03
CA ASN A 210 -9.60 -16.45 5.36
C ASN A 210 -10.96 -15.72 5.39
N ALA A 211 -11.38 -15.21 4.24
CA ALA A 211 -12.64 -14.51 3.97
C ALA A 211 -12.82 -13.16 4.67
N ARG A 212 -12.46 -13.03 5.95
CA ARG A 212 -12.69 -11.83 6.78
C ARG A 212 -11.42 -11.28 7.44
N GLN A 213 -10.30 -11.96 7.35
CA GLN A 213 -9.03 -11.47 7.88
C GLN A 213 -7.86 -11.90 6.99
N ALA A 214 -6.83 -11.06 7.01
CA ALA A 214 -5.50 -11.34 6.49
C ALA A 214 -4.56 -11.47 7.70
N GLN A 215 -3.96 -12.64 7.90
CA GLN A 215 -3.12 -12.94 9.03
C GLN A 215 -1.68 -13.15 8.57
N ILE A 216 -0.75 -12.45 9.19
CA ILE A 216 0.69 -12.68 9.05
C ILE A 216 1.05 -13.85 9.96
N GLU A 217 1.53 -14.96 9.39
CA GLU A 217 2.07 -16.08 10.19
C GLU A 217 3.36 -15.64 10.89
N LYS A 218 4.29 -15.14 10.07
CA LYS A 218 5.56 -14.57 10.49
C LYS A 218 6.09 -13.74 9.33
N LEU A 219 6.51 -12.51 9.61
CA LEU A 219 7.27 -11.68 8.71
C LEU A 219 8.62 -11.41 9.37
N GLU A 220 9.72 -11.65 8.67
CA GLU A 220 11.07 -11.35 9.14
C GLU A 220 11.81 -10.54 8.08
N GLY A 221 12.72 -9.68 8.51
CA GLY A 221 13.62 -8.94 7.64
C GLY A 221 14.71 -8.24 8.41
N THR A 222 15.42 -7.35 7.73
CA THR A 222 16.53 -6.59 8.28
C THR A 222 16.33 -5.11 8.06
N LEU A 223 16.47 -4.31 9.12
CA LEU A 223 16.36 -2.86 9.09
C LEU A 223 17.57 -2.27 9.80
N GLY A 224 18.33 -1.41 9.12
CA GLY A 224 19.45 -0.72 9.78
C GLY A 224 20.54 -1.65 10.32
N GLY A 225 20.73 -2.82 9.72
CA GLY A 225 21.63 -3.88 10.22
C GLY A 225 21.07 -4.75 11.35
N GLY A 226 19.92 -4.39 11.93
CA GLY A 226 19.21 -5.17 12.94
C GLY A 226 18.19 -6.13 12.35
N LYS A 227 17.73 -7.10 13.16
CA LYS A 227 16.66 -8.03 12.78
C LYS A 227 15.31 -7.43 13.14
N VAL A 228 14.34 -7.52 12.23
CA VAL A 228 12.95 -7.13 12.47
C VAL A 228 12.04 -8.32 12.24
N THR A 229 11.08 -8.53 13.12
CA THR A 229 10.02 -9.51 12.98
C THR A 229 8.67 -8.87 13.22
N ALA A 230 7.65 -9.25 12.46
CA ALA A 230 6.28 -8.81 12.66
C ALA A 230 5.30 -9.97 12.62
N THR A 231 4.27 -9.88 13.45
CA THR A 231 3.12 -10.79 13.50
C THR A 231 1.82 -9.99 13.64
N GLY A 232 0.68 -10.64 13.48
CA GLY A 232 -0.62 -9.99 13.62
C GLY A 232 -1.43 -10.07 12.33
N GLY A 233 -2.41 -9.21 12.17
CA GLY A 233 -3.33 -9.30 11.05
C GLY A 233 -4.27 -8.11 10.91
N ALA A 234 -5.07 -8.17 9.86
CA ALA A 234 -6.06 -7.18 9.51
C ALA A 234 -7.41 -7.85 9.28
N GLN A 235 -8.49 -7.20 9.69
CA GLN A 235 -9.84 -7.57 9.30
C GLN A 235 -10.21 -6.91 7.98
N LEU A 236 -10.97 -7.63 7.18
CA LEU A 236 -11.38 -7.26 5.84
C LEU A 236 -12.90 -7.05 5.81
N ALA A 237 -13.32 -5.95 5.18
CA ALA A 237 -14.69 -5.69 4.79
C ALA A 237 -14.71 -5.61 3.25
N GLY A 238 -15.04 -6.74 2.61
CA GLY A 238 -14.84 -6.90 1.16
C GLY A 238 -13.36 -6.86 0.80
N PHE A 239 -12.98 -5.92 -0.07
CA PHE A 239 -11.58 -5.69 -0.48
C PHE A 239 -10.83 -4.67 0.39
N SER A 240 -11.51 -4.06 1.36
CA SER A 240 -10.94 -2.99 2.19
C SER A 240 -10.55 -3.49 3.58
N VAL A 241 -9.47 -2.95 4.14
CA VAL A 241 -9.07 -3.21 5.52
C VAL A 241 -9.95 -2.38 6.45
N SER A 242 -10.65 -3.03 7.38
CA SER A 242 -11.51 -2.35 8.36
C SER A 242 -10.77 -2.01 9.65
N GLN A 243 -9.92 -2.92 10.12
CA GLN A 243 -9.06 -2.73 11.29
C GLN A 243 -7.84 -3.63 11.21
N PHE A 244 -6.78 -3.31 11.93
CA PHE A 244 -5.58 -4.10 12.01
C PHE A 244 -4.90 -4.02 13.37
N LEU A 245 -4.10 -5.04 13.66
CA LEU A 245 -3.20 -5.12 14.80
C LEU A 245 -1.94 -5.88 14.38
N PHE A 246 -0.79 -5.24 14.54
CA PHE A 246 0.52 -5.79 14.23
C PHE A 246 1.43 -5.64 15.44
N ASN A 247 2.12 -6.73 15.81
CA ASN A 247 3.18 -6.71 16.79
C ASN A 247 4.51 -6.75 16.04
N ILE A 248 5.38 -5.78 16.29
CA ILE A 248 6.64 -5.57 15.62
C ILE A 248 7.74 -5.62 16.68
N HIS A 249 8.69 -6.53 16.49
CA HIS A 249 9.89 -6.62 17.30
C HIS A 249 11.11 -6.29 16.44
N GLY A 250 11.92 -5.33 16.87
CA GLY A 250 13.19 -4.98 16.25
C GLY A 250 14.33 -5.18 17.23
N ASP A 251 15.35 -5.93 16.86
CA ASP A 251 16.56 -6.14 17.67
C ASP A 251 17.76 -5.44 17.01
N LYS A 252 18.38 -4.51 17.77
CA LYS A 252 19.59 -3.76 17.37
C LYS A 252 19.45 -3.06 16.01
N VAL A 253 18.34 -2.38 15.82
CA VAL A 253 18.03 -1.63 14.61
C VAL A 253 18.71 -0.26 14.67
N THR A 254 19.56 0.08 13.69
CA THR A 254 20.18 1.41 13.58
C THR A 254 19.48 2.28 12.55
N LEU A 255 18.98 3.45 12.96
CA LEU A 255 18.28 4.40 12.12
C LEU A 255 18.85 5.80 12.33
N ASN A 256 18.72 6.66 11.32
CA ASN A 256 19.05 8.08 11.45
C ASN A 256 17.85 8.89 11.97
N TYR A 257 17.02 8.28 12.82
CA TYR A 257 15.80 8.87 13.36
C TYR A 257 15.91 9.03 14.89
N PRO A 258 15.49 10.17 15.47
CA PRO A 258 15.00 11.40 14.81
C PRO A 258 16.03 12.09 13.91
N GLN A 259 15.64 13.10 13.12
CA GLN A 259 16.55 13.83 12.22
C GLN A 259 17.82 14.29 12.96
N ASP A 260 18.98 14.18 12.30
CA ASP A 260 20.32 14.46 12.85
C ASP A 260 20.83 13.49 13.94
N PHE A 261 20.01 12.53 14.41
CA PHE A 261 20.43 11.52 15.38
C PHE A 261 20.69 10.16 14.72
N ARG A 262 21.81 9.51 15.05
CA ARG A 262 22.04 8.10 14.69
C ARG A 262 21.75 7.21 15.89
N SER A 263 20.61 6.54 15.88
CA SER A 263 20.08 5.76 17.00
C SER A 263 20.11 4.26 16.72
N THR A 264 20.63 3.47 17.67
CA THR A 264 20.55 2.01 17.70
C THR A 264 19.62 1.57 18.83
N VAL A 265 18.55 0.87 18.48
CA VAL A 265 17.46 0.55 19.40
C VAL A 265 17.05 -0.92 19.32
N THR A 266 16.52 -1.45 20.43
CA THR A 266 15.65 -2.63 20.44
C THR A 266 14.25 -2.13 20.74
N ALA A 267 13.24 -2.56 19.98
CA ALA A 267 11.88 -2.09 20.11
C ALA A 267 10.88 -3.23 20.08
N ASP A 268 9.89 -3.15 20.96
CA ASP A 268 8.70 -3.99 21.00
C ASP A 268 7.48 -3.08 20.85
N LEU A 269 6.89 -3.09 19.65
CA LEU A 269 5.85 -2.15 19.24
C LEU A 269 4.57 -2.89 18.87
N GLU A 270 3.43 -2.38 19.33
CA GLU A 270 2.11 -2.71 18.84
C GLU A 270 1.61 -1.56 17.98
N LEU A 271 1.24 -1.88 16.74
CA LEU A 271 0.59 -0.98 15.82
C LEU A 271 -0.85 -1.47 15.60
N ARG A 272 -1.84 -0.67 16.01
CA ARG A 272 -3.26 -1.00 15.84
C ARG A 272 -4.05 0.17 15.29
N GLY A 273 -5.15 -0.10 14.61
CA GLY A 273 -6.01 0.97 14.10
C GLY A 273 -6.83 0.57 12.89
N ASN A 274 -7.14 1.57 12.07
CA ASN A 274 -7.87 1.45 10.81
C ASN A 274 -7.30 2.44 9.78
N PRO A 275 -7.80 2.49 8.53
CA PRO A 275 -7.28 3.42 7.52
C PRO A 275 -7.36 4.91 7.89
N LYS A 276 -8.19 5.30 8.87
CA LYS A 276 -8.38 6.71 9.28
C LYS A 276 -7.53 7.12 10.48
N ILE A 277 -7.21 6.20 11.38
CA ILE A 277 -6.44 6.49 12.59
C ILE A 277 -5.63 5.28 13.02
N GLN A 278 -4.38 5.51 13.43
CA GLN A 278 -3.46 4.47 13.87
C GLN A 278 -2.84 4.83 15.21
N PHE A 279 -2.65 3.83 16.06
CA PHE A 279 -2.04 3.96 17.38
C PHE A 279 -0.77 3.12 17.43
N ILE A 280 0.31 3.74 17.86
CA ILE A 280 1.62 3.11 18.08
C ILE A 280 1.89 3.10 19.58
N ARG A 281 2.08 1.91 20.15
CA ARG A 281 2.35 1.71 21.57
C ARG A 281 3.50 0.73 21.74
N GLY A 282 4.25 0.83 22.84
CA GLY A 282 5.25 -0.17 23.16
C GLY A 282 6.42 0.37 23.96
N ASN A 283 7.54 -0.34 23.87
CA ASN A 283 8.79 0.03 24.52
C ASN A 283 9.92 0.09 23.49
N VAL A 284 10.77 1.10 23.63
CA VAL A 284 11.97 1.30 22.82
C VAL A 284 13.15 1.43 23.78
N GLN A 285 14.04 0.44 23.75
CA GLN A 285 15.31 0.47 24.45
C GLN A 285 16.36 1.09 23.53
N VAL A 286 16.83 2.28 23.87
CA VAL A 286 17.94 2.94 23.20
C VAL A 286 19.25 2.38 23.76
N HIS A 287 20.05 1.77 22.88
CA HIS A 287 21.39 1.29 23.22
C HIS A 287 22.43 2.38 23.03
N ARG A 288 22.29 3.15 21.95
CA ARG A 288 23.16 4.29 21.64
C ARG A 288 22.44 5.23 20.70
N THR A 289 22.48 6.52 20.95
CA THR A 289 22.05 7.57 20.03
C THR A 289 23.11 8.66 20.02
N GLU A 290 23.54 9.05 18.81
CA GLU A 290 24.62 10.02 18.62
C GLU A 290 24.08 11.27 17.95
N TYR A 291 24.38 12.42 18.54
CA TYR A 291 24.14 13.73 17.96
C TYR A 291 25.46 14.43 17.72
N THR A 292 25.77 14.75 16.47
CA THR A 292 27.09 15.29 16.07
C THR A 292 27.04 16.65 15.40
N LYS A 293 25.83 17.22 15.26
CA LYS A 293 25.63 18.50 14.60
C LYS A 293 26.09 19.63 15.52
N ASP A 294 26.87 20.54 14.95
CA ASP A 294 27.29 21.77 15.63
C ASP A 294 26.06 22.64 15.92
N ILE A 295 26.02 23.21 17.12
CA ILE A 295 24.94 24.09 17.56
C ILE A 295 25.44 25.53 17.44
N GLU A 296 24.78 26.33 16.61
CA GLU A 296 25.01 27.77 16.58
C GLU A 296 24.25 28.44 17.72
N LEU A 297 24.92 29.23 18.56
CA LEU A 297 24.26 29.92 19.68
C LEU A 297 23.15 30.89 19.21
N ALA A 298 23.21 31.35 17.96
CA ALA A 298 22.17 32.18 17.35
C ALA A 298 20.82 31.43 17.25
N ASP A 299 20.85 30.12 17.04
CA ASP A 299 19.65 29.27 16.92
C ASP A 299 19.01 28.99 18.28
N LEU A 300 19.82 28.94 19.35
CA LEU A 300 19.35 28.77 20.74
C LEU A 300 18.65 30.03 21.28
N ILE A 301 19.08 31.22 20.86
CA ILE A 301 18.55 32.51 21.33
C ILE A 301 17.31 32.92 20.53
N ASN A 302 17.24 32.54 19.25
CA ASN A 302 16.12 32.82 18.35
C ASN A 302 15.11 31.66 18.29
N GLN A 303 14.69 31.12 19.43
CA GLN A 303 13.59 30.14 19.49
C GLN A 303 12.24 30.83 19.23
N ARG A 304 12.03 31.32 18.00
CA ARG A 304 10.69 31.28 17.42
C ARG A 304 10.46 29.83 17.01
N PRO A 305 9.30 29.22 17.32
CA PRO A 305 8.91 28.00 16.66
C PRO A 305 8.80 28.33 15.17
N GLN A 306 9.82 28.02 14.39
CA GLN A 306 9.64 27.90 12.95
C GLN A 306 8.81 26.63 12.78
N ALA A 307 7.61 26.79 12.23
CA ALA A 307 6.92 25.67 11.63
C ALA A 307 7.90 25.08 10.61
N SER A 308 8.37 23.87 10.85
CA SER A 308 9.04 23.07 9.85
C SER A 308 8.04 22.90 8.71
N ILE A 309 8.26 23.61 7.61
CA ILE A 309 7.56 23.33 6.37
C ILE A 309 8.21 22.06 5.84
N GLU A 310 7.68 20.91 6.27
CA GLU A 310 7.99 19.63 5.68
C GLU A 310 7.32 19.58 4.29
N GLU A 311 7.99 20.17 3.29
CA GLU A 311 7.71 19.86 1.89
C GLU A 311 8.52 18.63 1.49
N GLY A 312 8.05 17.46 1.92
CA GLY A 312 8.56 16.16 1.51
C GLY A 312 7.41 15.18 1.51
N GLY A 313 7.26 14.38 0.45
CA GLY A 313 6.13 13.44 0.25
C GLY A 313 5.77 12.71 1.54
N GLU A 314 4.61 13.07 2.09
CA GLU A 314 4.19 12.60 3.39
C GLU A 314 3.53 11.23 3.23
N PHE A 315 4.16 10.23 3.85
CA PHE A 315 3.53 8.93 4.03
C PHE A 315 2.20 9.14 4.78
N LYS A 316 1.05 9.04 4.11
CA LYS A 316 -0.31 9.29 4.67
C LYS A 316 -0.55 8.66 6.05
N PHE A 317 0.11 7.55 6.35
CA PHE A 317 0.06 6.89 7.65
C PHE A 317 0.69 7.72 8.78
N ALA A 318 1.77 8.47 8.53
CA ALA A 318 2.40 9.34 9.52
C ALA A 318 1.54 10.58 9.85
N GLU A 319 0.66 11.01 8.94
CA GLU A 319 -0.29 12.11 9.18
C GLU A 319 -1.34 11.75 10.24
N THR A 320 -1.81 10.50 10.24
CA THR A 320 -2.90 10.05 11.11
C THR A 320 -2.46 9.15 12.26
N ALA A 321 -1.16 8.88 12.39
CA ALA A 321 -0.61 8.07 13.47
C ALA A 321 -0.45 8.85 14.77
N VAL A 322 -0.75 8.18 15.88
CA VAL A 322 -0.71 8.71 17.24
C VAL A 322 0.12 7.77 18.11
N PHE A 323 1.05 8.31 18.89
CA PHE A 323 1.69 7.58 19.97
C PHE A 323 0.72 7.46 21.16
N ASP A 324 0.53 6.22 21.63
CA ASP A 324 -0.29 5.86 22.79
C ASP A 324 0.62 5.21 23.83
N LYS A 325 1.24 6.03 24.70
CA LYS A 325 2.15 5.61 25.77
C LYS A 325 3.36 4.82 25.27
N LEU A 326 4.06 5.40 24.28
CA LEU A 326 5.29 4.82 23.78
C LEU A 326 6.44 5.16 24.75
N ARG A 327 7.02 4.15 25.40
CA ARG A 327 8.11 4.35 26.35
C ARG A 327 9.45 4.22 25.68
N VAL A 328 10.34 5.17 25.94
CA VAL A 328 11.69 5.20 25.39
C VAL A 328 12.67 5.34 26.55
N GLU A 329 13.54 4.34 26.69
CA GLU A 329 14.49 4.25 27.80
C GLU A 329 15.90 3.99 27.28
N GLY A 330 16.91 4.60 27.89
CA GLY A 330 18.31 4.44 27.49
C GLY A 330 19.24 4.80 28.64
N ARG A 331 20.15 3.89 29.01
CA ARG A 331 21.16 4.13 30.05
C ARG A 331 22.48 4.49 29.40
N ASN A 332 23.01 5.68 29.69
CA ASN A 332 24.21 6.23 29.06
C ASN A 332 24.18 6.13 27.52
N ALA A 333 22.97 6.20 26.97
CA ALA A 333 22.71 5.88 25.58
C ALA A 333 22.84 7.12 24.70
N LEU A 334 22.57 8.32 25.23
CA LEU A 334 22.65 9.56 24.46
C LEU A 334 24.08 10.09 24.54
N VAL A 335 24.73 10.21 23.39
CA VAL A 335 26.07 10.76 23.23
C VAL A 335 25.96 12.00 22.33
N MET A 336 26.12 13.17 22.92
CA MET A 336 26.20 14.43 22.18
C MET A 336 27.67 14.79 22.01
N ARG A 337 28.12 14.99 20.78
CA ARG A 337 29.48 15.42 20.48
C ARG A 337 29.48 16.52 19.42
N ASN A 338 29.64 17.75 19.85
CA ASN A 338 29.61 18.91 18.96
C ASN A 338 30.55 20.02 19.45
N ASN A 339 30.54 21.17 18.77
CA ASN A 339 31.25 22.38 19.18
C ASN A 339 30.99 22.85 20.63
N LEU A 340 29.85 22.49 21.26
CA LEU A 340 29.57 22.78 22.67
C LEU A 340 30.17 21.78 23.64
N GLY A 341 30.54 20.56 23.22
CA GLY A 341 31.09 19.58 24.16
C GLY A 341 30.83 18.11 23.83
N ASP A 342 31.28 17.24 24.75
CA ASP A 342 31.01 15.80 24.75
C ASP A 342 30.17 15.46 26.00
N VAL A 343 28.91 15.07 25.81
CA VAL A 343 27.97 14.78 26.90
C VAL A 343 27.38 13.39 26.71
N VAL A 344 27.40 12.60 27.79
CA VAL A 344 26.74 11.31 27.90
C VAL A 344 25.56 11.42 28.84
N ALA A 345 24.37 11.04 28.38
CA ALA A 345 23.14 11.11 29.16
C ALA A 345 22.34 9.81 29.12
N SER A 346 21.55 9.61 30.18
CA SER A 346 20.51 8.61 30.28
C SER A 346 19.15 9.26 30.07
N LEU A 347 18.20 8.54 29.48
CA LEU A 347 16.85 9.03 29.18
C LEU A 347 15.79 8.01 29.59
N SER A 348 14.67 8.51 30.09
CA SER A 348 13.46 7.77 30.36
C SER A 348 12.30 8.71 30.06
N VAL A 349 11.69 8.53 28.89
CA VAL A 349 10.63 9.40 28.39
C VAL A 349 9.46 8.57 27.85
N GLU A 350 8.27 9.14 27.91
CA GLU A 350 7.05 8.62 27.33
C GLU A 350 6.55 9.60 26.26
N LEU A 351 6.22 9.08 25.09
CA LEU A 351 5.69 9.85 23.95
C LEU A 351 4.19 9.57 23.82
N ASN A 352 3.42 10.63 23.69
CA ASN A 352 1.97 10.62 23.50
C ASN A 352 1.56 11.64 22.42
N GLY A 353 0.40 11.43 21.77
CA GLY A 353 -0.12 12.39 20.79
C GLY A 353 0.34 12.14 19.35
N PRO A 354 0.03 13.05 18.41
CA PRO A 354 0.34 12.86 16.99
C PRO A 354 1.84 12.60 16.75
N VAL A 355 2.17 11.68 15.85
CA VAL A 355 3.58 11.34 15.56
C VAL A 355 4.40 12.55 15.08
N LYS A 356 3.75 13.47 14.36
CA LYS A 356 4.37 14.71 13.86
C LYS A 356 4.69 15.74 14.95
N ASP A 357 3.89 15.77 16.02
CA ASP A 357 4.07 16.71 17.13
C ASP A 357 3.74 16.01 18.44
N PRO A 358 4.63 15.10 18.91
CA PRO A 358 4.37 14.31 20.09
C PRO A 358 4.60 15.13 21.36
N VAL A 359 3.75 14.92 22.35
CA VAL A 359 4.00 15.34 23.72
C VAL A 359 4.99 14.38 24.34
N ILE A 360 6.15 14.91 24.76
CA ILE A 360 7.23 14.15 25.38
C ILE A 360 7.26 14.46 26.88
N GLU A 361 7.05 13.45 27.71
CA GLU A 361 7.09 13.56 29.17
C GLU A 361 8.19 12.66 29.74
N GLY A 362 8.92 13.13 30.75
CA GLY A 362 9.92 12.30 31.43
C GLY A 362 11.18 13.08 31.78
N ARG A 363 12.32 12.38 31.82
CA ARG A 363 13.59 12.99 32.23
C ARG A 363 14.76 12.49 31.39
N ILE A 364 15.63 13.43 31.04
CA ILE A 364 16.97 13.19 30.52
C ILE A 364 17.96 13.65 31.60
N THR A 365 18.94 12.81 31.93
CA THR A 365 19.94 13.09 32.96
C THR A 365 21.33 12.93 32.38
N ALA A 366 22.08 14.04 32.30
CA ALA A 366 23.50 14.00 32.00
C ALA A 366 24.22 13.19 33.09
N THR A 367 24.95 12.17 32.65
CA THR A 367 25.69 11.27 33.55
C THR A 367 27.15 11.69 33.66
N ARG A 368 27.73 12.18 32.56
CA ARG A 368 29.06 12.79 32.50
C ARG A 368 29.20 13.61 31.23
N GLY A 369 30.10 14.58 31.22
CA GLY A 369 30.44 15.30 30.00
C GLY A 369 31.31 16.50 30.29
N THR A 370 31.73 17.18 29.22
CA THR A 370 32.37 18.49 29.31
C THR A 370 31.65 19.43 28.37
N LEU A 371 31.35 20.64 28.82
CA LEU A 371 30.75 21.72 28.04
C LEU A 371 31.76 22.85 27.84
N ASN A 372 31.96 23.28 26.60
CA ASN A 372 32.75 24.44 26.24
C ASN A 372 31.82 25.64 26.10
N PHE A 373 31.92 26.60 27.02
CA PHE A 373 31.21 27.87 26.94
C PHE A 373 32.22 29.02 26.92
N ARG A 374 32.18 29.85 25.86
CA ARG A 374 33.09 31.00 25.67
C ARG A 374 34.58 30.64 25.80
N ASN A 375 35.00 29.56 25.14
CA ASN A 375 36.37 29.01 25.21
C ASN A 375 36.82 28.51 26.59
N ASN A 376 35.90 28.34 27.54
CA ASN A 376 36.19 27.75 28.85
C ASN A 376 35.50 26.37 28.96
N PRO A 377 36.25 25.30 29.29
CA PRO A 377 35.67 24.00 29.57
C PRO A 377 35.04 23.96 30.97
N TYR A 378 33.87 23.34 31.06
CA TYR A 378 33.13 23.04 32.29
C TYR A 378 32.87 21.53 32.33
N GLU A 379 32.95 20.92 33.51
CA GLU A 379 32.70 19.49 33.73
C GLU A 379 31.33 19.27 34.39
#